data_AF-A0A938SUD2-F1
#
_entry.id   AF-A0A938SUD2-F1
#
_cell.length_a   1.000
_cell.length_b   1.000
_cell.length_c   1.000
_cell.angle_alpha   90.00
_cell.angle_beta   90.00
_cell.angle_gamma   90.00
#
_symmetry.space_group_name_H-M   'P 1'
#
loop_
_entity.id
_entity.type
_entity.pdbx_description
1 polymer ?
#
loop_
_entity_poly.entity_id
_entity_poly.type
_entity_poly.pdbx_seq_one_letter_code
_entity_poly.pdbx_strand_id
1 'polypeptide(L)' 'MAAEFHWLDVQRIAEELADRHPEIDPVSVSFPRLRALVTELPGFAEEPGHPSNERILETIQQLWIEERA' A
#
# COMPACT_ATOMS: atom_id res chain seq x y z
N MET A 1 -16.78 12.64 2.31
CA MET A 1 -16.51 12.02 1.00
C MET A 1 -15.05 11.61 1.03
N ALA A 2 -14.77 10.39 1.46
CA ALA A 2 -13.39 9.90 1.52
C ALA A 2 -12.95 9.69 0.07
N ALA A 3 -11.85 10.31 -0.34
CA ALA A 3 -11.32 10.13 -1.69
C ALA A 3 -10.93 8.66 -1.85
N GLU A 4 -11.68 7.94 -2.68
CA GLU A 4 -11.43 6.55 -3.06
C GLU A 4 -10.10 6.49 -3.83
N PHE A 5 -9.19 5.63 -3.37
CA PHE A 5 -7.91 5.39 -4.04
C PHE A 5 -7.73 3.90 -4.27
N HIS A 6 -6.95 3.58 -5.31
CA HIS A 6 -6.80 2.24 -5.85
C HIS A 6 -5.34 1.83 -5.93
N TRP A 7 -5.06 0.60 -6.36
CA TRP A 7 -3.70 0.03 -6.47
C TRP A 7 -2.70 0.90 -7.26
N LEU A 8 -3.16 1.78 -8.15
CA LEU A 8 -2.28 2.70 -8.88
C LEU A 8 -1.77 3.87 -8.03
N ASP A 9 -2.44 4.22 -6.94
CA ASP A 9 -2.04 5.29 -6.03
C ASP A 9 -0.95 4.81 -5.05
N VAL A 10 0.13 4.27 -5.61
CA VAL A 10 1.21 3.61 -4.85
C VAL A 10 1.85 4.52 -3.80
N GLN A 11 2.00 5.81 -4.09
CA GLN A 11 2.47 6.81 -3.12
C GLN A 11 1.51 6.96 -1.96
N ARG A 12 0.23 7.21 -2.25
CA ARG A 12 -0.78 7.41 -1.21
C ARG A 12 -0.94 6.18 -0.31
N ILE A 13 -0.86 4.99 -0.91
CA ILE A 13 -0.87 3.73 -0.17
C ILE A 13 0.35 3.64 0.76
N ALA A 14 1.55 3.94 0.26
CA ALA A 14 2.77 3.92 1.07
C ALA A 14 2.71 4.92 2.24
N GLU A 15 2.23 6.14 1.99
CA GLU A 15 2.03 7.18 3.02
C GLU A 15 1.04 6.71 4.11
N GLU A 16 -0.12 6.18 3.71
CA GLU A 16 -1.11 5.63 4.65
C GLU A 16 -0.55 4.44 5.44
N LEU A 17 0.21 3.55 4.79
CA LEU A 17 0.86 2.45 5.48
C LEU A 17 1.92 2.94 6.48
N ALA A 18 2.69 3.97 6.14
CA ALA A 18 3.69 4.57 7.03
C ALA A 18 3.05 5.24 8.25
N ASP A 19 1.97 6.00 8.05
CA ASP A 19 1.25 6.71 9.11
C ASP A 19 0.50 5.74 10.04
N ARG A 20 -0.20 4.74 9.47
CA ARG A 20 -1.01 3.80 10.24
C ARG A 20 -0.21 2.65 10.83
N HIS A 21 0.90 2.27 10.20
CA HIS A 21 1.75 1.16 10.63
C HIS A 21 3.22 1.60 10.81
N PRO A 22 3.50 2.58 11.71
CA PRO A 22 4.86 3.05 11.99
C PRO A 22 5.72 2.01 12.71
N GLU A 23 5.13 0.91 13.19
CA GLU A 23 5.84 -0.21 13.81
C GLU A 23 6.20 -1.34 12.84
N ILE A 24 5.59 -1.40 11.65
CA ILE A 24 5.77 -2.50 10.71
C ILE A 24 6.93 -2.22 9.77
N ASP A 25 7.96 -3.07 9.79
CA ASP A 25 9.09 -2.95 8.86
C ASP A 25 8.71 -3.32 7.42
N PRO A 26 8.70 -2.35 6.47
CA PRO A 26 8.26 -2.60 5.11
C PRO A 26 9.20 -3.54 4.34
N VAL A 27 10.49 -3.59 4.68
CA VAL A 27 11.47 -4.51 4.08
C VAL A 27 11.15 -5.96 4.46
N SER A 28 10.68 -6.18 5.68
CA SER A 28 10.33 -7.51 6.20
C SER A 28 8.92 -7.99 5.82
N VAL A 29 8.09 -7.11 5.24
CA VAL A 29 6.72 -7.44 4.83
C VAL A 29 6.74 -8.26 3.53
N SER A 30 6.05 -9.41 3.52
CA SER A 30 5.84 -10.17 2.29
C SER A 30 4.69 -9.60 1.44
N PHE A 31 4.72 -9.78 0.12
CA PHE A 31 3.65 -9.28 -0.77
C PHE A 31 2.21 -9.66 -0.37
N PRO A 32 1.91 -10.90 0.10
CA PRO A 32 0.57 -11.23 0.57
C PRO A 32 0.14 -10.43 1.80
N ARG A 33 1.09 -10.14 2.70
CA ARG A 33 0.88 -9.33 3.90
C ARG A 33 0.69 -7.87 3.53
N LEU A 34 1.52 -7.33 2.62
CA LEU A 34 1.38 -5.97 2.10
C LEU A 34 0.00 -5.78 1.51
N ARG A 35 -0.42 -6.70 0.63
CA ARG A 35 -1.73 -6.65 -0.02
C ARG A 35 -2.87 -6.63 1.01
N ALA A 36 -2.78 -7.45 2.06
CA ALA A 36 -3.77 -7.44 3.14
C ALA A 36 -3.85 -6.07 3.84
N LEU A 37 -2.72 -5.49 4.23
CA LEU A 37 -2.66 -4.18 4.87
C LEU A 37 -3.29 -3.09 4.00
N VAL A 38 -2.99 -3.09 2.69
CA VAL A 38 -3.57 -2.13 1.74
C VAL A 38 -5.09 -2.29 1.64
N THR A 39 -5.60 -3.53 1.56
CA THR A 39 -7.05 -3.78 1.53
C THR A 39 -7.76 -3.43 2.84
N GLU A 40 -7.03 -3.32 3.96
CA GLU A 40 -7.55 -2.87 5.24
C GLU A 40 -7.55 -1.32 5.40
N LEU A 41 -6.95 -0.58 4.45
CA LEU A 41 -6.89 0.88 4.53
C LEU A 41 -8.27 1.53 4.32
N PRO A 42 -8.64 2.51 5.16
CA PRO A 42 -9.90 3.22 5.01
C PRO A 42 -9.87 4.12 3.76
N GLY A 43 -10.77 3.87 2.82
CA GLY A 43 -10.83 4.61 1.55
C GLY A 43 -10.10 3.92 0.40
N PHE A 44 -9.48 2.77 0.64
CA PHE A 44 -9.02 1.89 -0.43
C PHE A 44 -10.21 1.20 -1.09
N ALA A 45 -10.27 1.27 -2.42
CA ALA A 45 -11.26 0.58 -3.23
C ALA A 45 -10.57 -0.20 -4.36
N GLU A 46 -10.79 -1.51 -4.39
CA GLU A 46 -10.36 -2.36 -5.50
C GLU A 46 -11.19 -2.01 -6.75
N GLU A 47 -10.53 -1.52 -7.80
CA GLU A 47 -11.19 -1.26 -9.07
C GLU A 47 -11.20 -2.52 -9.94
N PRO A 48 -12.38 -2.98 -10.41
CA PRO A 48 -12.47 -4.13 -11.29
C PRO A 48 -11.78 -3.85 -12.64
N GLY A 49 -10.59 -4.42 -12.83
CA GLY A 49 -9.75 -4.25 -14.02
C GLY A 49 -8.31 -3.85 -13.72
N HIS A 50 -8.03 -3.36 -12.51
CA HIS A 50 -6.71 -2.90 -12.07
C HIS A 50 -6.22 -3.72 -10.86
N PRO A 51 -5.98 -5.04 -11.03
CA PRO A 51 -5.56 -5.89 -9.92
C PRO A 51 -4.15 -5.50 -9.43
N SER A 52 -3.88 -5.76 -8.15
CA SER A 52 -2.52 -5.70 -7.60
C SER A 52 -1.61 -6.67 -8.37
N ASN A 53 -0.68 -6.13 -9.15
CA ASN A 53 0.39 -6.90 -9.76
C ASN A 53 1.62 -6.89 -8.83
N GLU A 54 2.52 -7.86 -9.01
CA GLU A 54 3.77 -7.94 -8.21
C GLU A 54 4.59 -6.63 -8.31
N ARG A 55 4.63 -6.00 -9.49
CA ARG A 55 5.30 -4.70 -9.70
C ARG A 55 4.68 -3.56 -8.89
N ILE A 56 3.36 -3.56 -8.73
CA ILE A 56 2.65 -2.54 -7.94
C ILE A 56 3.00 -2.72 -6.46
N LEU A 57 2.93 -3.95 -5.96
CA LEU A 57 3.29 -4.27 -4.59
C LEU A 57 4.76 -3.98 -4.29
N GLU A 58 5.66 -4.28 -5.23
CA GLU A 58 7.08 -3.91 -5.16
C GLU A 58 7.26 -2.39 -5.08
N THR A 59 6.55 -1.62 -5.91
CA THR A 59 6.62 -0.15 -5.90
C THR A 59 6.08 0.44 -4.60
N ILE A 60 4.94 -0.05 -4.10
CA ILE A 60 4.38 0.36 -2.81
C ILE A 60 5.39 0.07 -1.70
N GLN A 61 5.99 -1.13 -1.69
CA GLN A 61 6.99 -1.50 -0.71
C GLN A 61 8.23 -0.59 -0.77
N GLN A 62 8.76 -0.30 -1.96
CA GLN A 62 9.88 0.61 -2.14
C GLN A 62 9.56 2.01 -1.60
N LEU A 63 8.44 2.60 -2.01
CA LEU A 63 8.02 3.92 -1.53
C LEU A 63 7.79 3.93 -0.03
N TRP A 64 7.21 2.87 0.52
CA TRP A 64 7.01 2.76 1.97
C TRP A 64 8.35 2.67 2.71
N ILE A 65 9.35 1.97 2.17
CA ILE A 65 10.71 1.98 2.71
C ILE A 65 11.31 3.39 2.65
N GLU A 66 11.19 4.08 1.52
CA GLU A 66 11.71 5.44 1.33
C GLU A 66 11.09 6.46 2.30
N GLU A 67 9.77 6.39 2.51
CA GLU A 67 9.06 7.27 3.45
C GLU A 67 9.45 7.02 4.91
N ARG A 68 9.91 5.80 5.24
CA ARG A 68 10.34 5.45 6.60
C ARG A 68 11.85 5.63 6.84
N ALA A 69 12.64 5.79 5.78
CA ALA A 69 14.10 5.93 5.85
C ALA A 69 14.51 7.34 6.30
#